data_AF-A0A9D8RC24-F1
#
_entry.id   AF-A0A9D8RC24-F1
#
_cell.length_a   1.000
_cell.length_b   1.000
_cell.length_c   1.000
_cell.angle_alpha   90.00
_cell.angle_beta   90.00
_cell.angle_gamma   90.00
#
_symmetry.space_group_name_H-M   'P 1'
#
loop_
_entity.id
_entity.type
_entity.pdbx_description
1 polymer ?
#
loop_
_entity_poly.entity_id
_entity_poly.type
_entity_poly.pdbx_seq_one_letter_code
_entity_poly.pdbx_strand_id
1 'polypeptide(L)'
;MKHLYLTYFCMVLFLLTACTEDHSFSLDEKRQIIVVHNLLSLKIESDSSHTDEGHLFLIMKENPYDTKEFDTIRLQGQSTGLSINKGDSSGYKKTQLINLLPNRKYTIVHSGMGGRVRIQEYFWTDSTGNLRVDPTRKRKVGYREVVGTDDWGT
;
A
#
# COMPACT_ATOMS: atom_id res chain seq x y z
N MET A 1 3.94 -4.88 -47.79
CA MET A 1 4.52 -5.72 -46.72
C MET A 1 5.21 -4.92 -45.60
N LYS A 2 6.03 -3.89 -45.90
CA LYS A 2 6.72 -3.09 -44.87
C LYS A 2 5.78 -2.34 -43.90
N HIS A 3 4.67 -1.80 -44.39
CA HIS A 3 3.67 -1.11 -43.54
C HIS A 3 2.97 -2.06 -42.56
N LEU A 4 2.69 -3.31 -42.95
CA LEU A 4 2.04 -4.29 -42.08
C LEU A 4 2.92 -4.70 -40.89
N TYR A 5 4.23 -4.83 -41.14
CA TYR A 5 5.24 -5.09 -40.09
C TYR A 5 5.37 -3.91 -39.12
N LEU A 6 5.32 -2.67 -39.63
CA LEU A 6 5.37 -1.48 -38.79
C LEU A 6 4.12 -1.37 -37.89
N THR A 7 2.92 -1.66 -38.43
CA THR A 7 1.68 -1.65 -37.64
C THR A 7 1.69 -2.74 -36.56
N TYR A 8 2.17 -3.94 -36.90
CA TYR A 8 2.30 -5.04 -35.94
C TYR A 8 3.34 -4.72 -34.86
N PHE A 9 4.48 -4.15 -35.23
CA PHE A 9 5.50 -3.67 -34.31
C PHE A 9 4.96 -2.58 -33.37
N CYS A 10 4.20 -1.61 -33.89
CA CYS A 10 3.55 -0.59 -33.06
C CYS A 10 2.51 -1.20 -32.10
N MET A 11 1.67 -2.13 -32.54
CA MET A 11 0.70 -2.79 -31.66
C MET A 11 1.40 -3.61 -30.56
N VAL A 12 2.48 -4.33 -30.89
CA VAL A 12 3.31 -5.04 -29.90
C VAL A 12 3.96 -4.03 -28.93
N LEU A 13 4.44 -2.88 -29.40
CA LEU A 13 4.98 -1.83 -28.54
C LEU A 13 3.92 -1.27 -27.58
N PHE A 14 2.71 -0.98 -28.07
CA PHE A 14 1.60 -0.51 -27.25
C PHE A 14 1.15 -1.55 -26.22
N LEU A 15 1.19 -2.83 -26.58
CA LEU A 15 0.91 -3.94 -25.65
C LEU A 15 2.02 -4.10 -24.59
N LEU A 16 3.29 -3.86 -24.94
CA LEU A 16 4.41 -3.89 -23.98
C LEU A 16 4.37 -2.71 -23.00
N THR A 17 3.88 -1.54 -23.42
CA THR A 17 3.70 -0.37 -22.53
C THR A 17 2.45 -0.46 -21.66
N ALA A 18 1.50 -1.34 -21.99
CA ALA A 18 0.25 -1.50 -21.24
C ALA A 18 0.39 -2.32 -19.94
N CYS A 19 1.61 -2.74 -19.56
CA CYS A 19 1.83 -3.71 -18.48
C CYS A 19 2.91 -3.28 -17.47
N THR A 20 2.97 -2.00 -17.11
CA THR A 20 3.75 -1.57 -15.94
C THR A 20 2.98 -0.53 -15.14
N GLU A 21 1.82 -0.90 -14.62
CA GLU A 21 1.22 -0.12 -13.54
C GLU A 21 2.18 -0.17 -12.35
N ASP A 22 2.75 0.97 -11.96
CA ASP A 22 3.55 1.05 -10.76
C ASP A 22 2.64 0.75 -9.56
N HIS A 23 3.02 -0.23 -8.76
CA HIS A 23 2.33 -0.59 -7.52
C HIS A 23 3.22 -0.33 -6.31
N SER A 24 4.28 0.47 -6.48
CA SER A 24 5.17 0.81 -5.40
C SER A 24 4.49 1.71 -4.37
N PHE A 25 5.04 1.68 -3.16
CA PHE A 25 4.80 2.74 -2.20
C PHE A 25 6.11 3.17 -1.56
N SER A 26 6.14 4.39 -1.03
CA SER A 26 7.30 4.94 -0.34
C SER A 26 6.88 5.83 0.82
N LEU A 27 7.77 5.95 1.82
CA LEU A 27 7.61 6.84 2.97
C LEU A 27 8.50 8.07 2.76
N ASP A 28 7.89 9.26 2.78
CA ASP A 28 8.62 10.51 3.01
C ASP A 28 8.67 10.73 4.52
N GLU A 29 9.77 10.33 5.14
CA GLU A 29 9.97 10.44 6.59
C GLU A 29 9.97 11.89 7.09
N LYS A 30 10.36 12.85 6.25
CA LYS A 30 10.41 14.26 6.65
C LYS A 30 8.99 14.84 6.74
N ARG A 31 8.13 14.50 5.79
CA ARG A 31 6.75 14.97 5.73
C ARG A 31 5.77 14.06 6.47
N GLN A 32 6.21 12.87 6.87
CA GLN A 32 5.38 11.83 7.48
C GLN A 32 4.15 11.50 6.61
N ILE A 33 4.43 11.25 5.33
CA ILE A 33 3.43 10.84 4.34
C ILE A 33 3.87 9.56 3.63
N ILE A 34 2.91 8.71 3.29
CA ILE A 34 3.10 7.54 2.44
C ILE A 34 2.51 7.86 1.08
N VAL A 35 3.31 7.73 0.03
CA VAL A 35 2.85 7.83 -1.36
C VAL A 35 2.64 6.42 -1.87
N VAL A 36 1.44 6.12 -2.35
CA VAL A 36 1.06 4.77 -2.82
C VAL A 36 0.60 4.87 -4.27
N HIS A 37 1.23 4.13 -5.17
CA HIS A 37 0.80 4.03 -6.56
C HIS A 37 -0.29 2.96 -6.70
N ASN A 38 -1.34 3.26 -7.47
CA ASN A 38 -2.44 2.33 -7.75
C ASN A 38 -3.04 1.67 -6.48
N LEU A 39 -3.46 2.49 -5.52
CA LEU A 39 -4.03 2.03 -4.24
C LEU A 39 -5.36 1.27 -4.44
N LEU A 40 -5.38 -0.03 -4.12
CA LEU A 40 -6.63 -0.75 -3.80
C LEU A 40 -6.89 -0.70 -2.29
N SER A 41 -5.88 -1.12 -1.52
CA SER A 41 -5.89 -1.01 -0.06
C SER A 41 -4.47 -0.89 0.49
N LEU A 42 -4.34 -0.19 1.61
CA LEU A 42 -3.15 -0.14 2.42
C LEU A 42 -3.51 -0.56 3.86
N LYS A 43 -2.77 -1.52 4.40
CA LYS A 43 -2.87 -1.98 5.78
C LYS A 43 -1.66 -1.46 6.54
N ILE A 44 -1.86 -0.84 7.70
CA ILE A 44 -0.78 -0.52 8.65
C ILE A 44 -1.08 -1.32 9.92
N GLU A 45 -0.20 -2.24 10.28
CA GLU A 45 -0.41 -3.16 11.39
C GLU A 45 0.77 -3.09 12.36
N SER A 46 0.49 -3.00 13.65
CA SER A 46 1.51 -3.05 14.70
C SER A 46 1.86 -4.50 15.03
N ASP A 47 3.15 -4.78 15.27
CA ASP A 47 3.64 -6.09 15.74
C ASP A 47 3.26 -6.39 17.21
N SER A 48 2.42 -5.56 17.86
CA SER A 48 2.02 -5.74 19.26
C SER A 48 1.00 -6.86 19.41
N SER A 49 1.15 -7.65 20.48
CA SER A 49 0.17 -8.66 20.90
C SER A 49 -1.09 -8.07 21.52
N HIS A 50 -1.12 -6.76 21.79
CA HIS A 50 -2.24 -6.11 22.49
C HIS A 50 -3.25 -5.60 21.46
N THR A 51 -4.31 -6.38 21.26
CA THR A 51 -5.35 -6.13 20.24
C THR A 51 -6.20 -4.89 20.53
N ASP A 52 -6.23 -4.43 21.78
CA ASP A 52 -7.13 -3.38 22.26
C ASP A 52 -6.67 -1.96 21.89
N GLU A 53 -5.41 -1.76 21.53
CA GLU A 53 -4.83 -0.42 21.36
C GLU A 53 -5.02 0.18 19.95
N GLY A 54 -5.76 -0.49 19.06
CA GLY A 54 -5.82 -0.06 17.67
C GLY A 54 -4.58 -0.45 16.90
N HIS A 55 -4.38 -1.76 16.83
CA HIS A 55 -3.21 -2.38 16.22
C HIS A 55 -3.25 -2.34 14.69
N LEU A 56 -4.35 -1.88 14.09
CA LEU A 56 -4.60 -2.00 12.66
C LEU A 56 -5.29 -0.77 12.07
N PHE A 57 -4.76 -0.24 10.98
CA PHE A 57 -5.44 0.70 10.10
C PHE A 57 -5.61 0.08 8.71
N LEU A 58 -6.83 0.12 8.19
CA LEU A 58 -7.16 -0.22 6.82
C LEU A 58 -7.54 1.06 6.07
N ILE A 59 -6.75 1.41 5.05
CA ILE A 59 -6.93 2.60 4.23
C ILE A 59 -7.34 2.17 2.82
N MET A 60 -8.40 2.79 2.29
CA MET A 60 -8.94 2.57 0.95
C MET A 60 -9.36 3.91 0.35
N LYS A 61 -9.58 3.98 -0.97
CA LYS A 61 -10.20 5.15 -1.60
C LYS A 61 -11.65 5.29 -1.15
N GLU A 62 -12.14 6.52 -0.96
CA GLU A 62 -13.58 6.76 -0.73
C GLU A 62 -14.40 6.45 -1.99
N ASN A 63 -13.87 6.82 -3.16
CA ASN A 63 -14.40 6.41 -4.45
C ASN A 63 -13.49 5.30 -5.03
N PRO A 64 -13.94 4.04 -5.08
CA PRO A 64 -13.13 2.93 -5.60
C PRO A 64 -12.85 3.04 -7.11
N TYR A 65 -13.55 3.93 -7.82
CA TYR A 65 -13.35 4.19 -9.26
C TYR A 65 -12.42 5.38 -9.53
N ASP A 66 -11.85 6.01 -8.50
CA ASP A 66 -10.87 7.09 -8.69
C ASP A 66 -9.55 6.51 -9.23
N THR A 67 -9.20 6.87 -10.46
CA THR A 67 -8.06 6.34 -11.22
C THR A 67 -6.77 7.16 -11.05
N LYS A 68 -6.67 8.02 -10.04
CA LYS A 68 -5.40 8.67 -9.70
C LYS A 68 -4.26 7.67 -9.65
N GLU A 69 -3.17 8.03 -10.30
CA GLU A 69 -1.94 7.25 -10.39
C GLU A 69 -1.30 7.03 -9.01
N PHE A 70 -1.38 8.04 -8.13
CA PHE A 70 -0.87 7.98 -6.77
C PHE A 70 -1.84 8.60 -5.76
N ASP A 71 -1.83 8.05 -4.55
CA ASP A 71 -2.54 8.54 -3.38
C ASP A 71 -1.55 8.93 -2.28
N THR A 72 -1.86 9.99 -1.55
CA THR A 72 -1.02 10.47 -0.44
C THR A 72 -1.75 10.22 0.88
N ILE A 73 -1.16 9.38 1.72
CA ILE A 73 -1.65 9.06 3.06
C ILE A 73 -0.82 9.84 4.06
N ARG A 74 -1.47 10.73 4.81
CA ARG A 74 -0.83 11.52 5.86
C ARG A 74 -0.85 10.73 7.17
N LEU A 75 0.33 10.56 7.77
CA LEU A 75 0.48 10.02 9.13
C LEU A 75 0.31 11.10 10.20
N GLN A 76 0.37 12.38 9.78
CA GLN A 76 0.07 13.54 10.61
C GLN A 76 -1.02 14.39 9.94
N GLY A 77 -2.14 14.55 10.64
CA GLY A 77 -3.33 15.24 10.12
C GLY A 77 -4.22 14.37 9.23
N GLN A 78 -5.16 15.01 8.54
CA GLN A 78 -6.21 14.33 7.79
C GLN A 78 -5.78 14.04 6.34
N SER A 79 -6.03 12.80 5.90
CA SER A 79 -5.94 12.43 4.48
C SER A 79 -7.26 12.73 3.76
N THR A 80 -7.20 13.17 2.50
CA THR A 80 -8.38 13.54 1.70
C THR A 80 -8.70 12.48 0.65
N GLY A 81 -9.99 12.20 0.41
CA GLY A 81 -10.43 11.21 -0.58
C GLY A 81 -10.17 9.75 -0.18
N LEU A 82 -9.79 9.51 1.08
CA LEU A 82 -9.47 8.20 1.62
C LEU A 82 -10.37 7.85 2.82
N SER A 83 -10.83 6.60 2.85
CA SER A 83 -11.53 6.00 3.98
C SER A 83 -10.51 5.28 4.86
N ILE A 84 -10.44 5.66 6.14
CA ILE A 84 -9.52 5.08 7.11
C ILE A 84 -10.36 4.35 8.17
N ASN A 85 -10.16 3.05 8.31
CA ASN A 85 -10.82 2.24 9.32
C ASN A 85 -9.79 1.73 10.32
N LYS A 86 -9.99 2.05 11.60
CA LYS A 86 -9.16 1.57 12.70
C LYS A 86 -9.77 0.25 13.21
N GLY A 87 -8.99 -0.82 13.20
CA GLY A 87 -9.32 -2.11 13.79
C GLY A 87 -8.76 -2.22 15.21
N ASP A 88 -9.60 -2.65 16.13
CA ASP A 88 -9.26 -3.04 17.50
C ASP A 88 -10.04 -4.31 17.90
N SER A 89 -9.96 -4.74 19.16
CA SER A 89 -10.70 -5.91 19.66
C SER A 89 -12.22 -5.80 19.56
N SER A 90 -12.76 -4.59 19.41
CA SER A 90 -14.18 -4.32 19.20
C SER A 90 -14.59 -4.28 17.72
N GLY A 91 -13.65 -4.52 16.80
CA GLY A 91 -13.87 -4.53 15.36
C GLY A 91 -13.36 -3.28 14.66
N TYR A 92 -13.91 -2.98 13.48
CA TYR A 92 -13.52 -1.81 12.69
C TYR A 92 -14.40 -0.60 12.98
N LYS A 93 -13.75 0.54 13.23
CA LYS A 93 -14.39 1.85 13.36
C LYS A 93 -13.81 2.82 12.34
N LYS A 94 -14.69 3.51 11.61
CA LYS A 94 -14.26 4.57 10.68
C LYS A 94 -13.63 5.71 11.49
N THR A 95 -12.44 6.14 11.08
CA THR A 95 -11.70 7.28 11.63
C THR A 95 -11.24 8.18 10.48
N GLN A 96 -10.81 9.39 10.81
CA GLN A 96 -10.21 10.31 9.83
C GLN A 96 -8.69 10.42 9.97
N LEU A 97 -8.11 9.88 11.05
CA LEU A 97 -6.71 10.04 11.41
C LEU A 97 -6.04 8.69 11.68
N ILE A 98 -4.77 8.60 11.30
CA ILE A 98 -3.87 7.49 11.64
C ILE A 98 -3.09 7.91 12.89
N ASN A 99 -3.25 7.18 13.99
CA ASN A 99 -2.56 7.47 15.25
C ASN A 99 -1.61 6.32 15.56
N LEU A 100 -0.36 6.42 15.11
CA LEU A 100 0.68 5.43 15.40
C LEU A 100 1.26 5.68 16.79
N LEU A 101 1.50 4.60 17.54
CA LEU A 101 2.08 4.65 18.87
C LEU A 101 3.60 4.78 18.76
N PRO A 102 4.27 5.52 19.67
CA PRO A 102 5.72 5.66 19.67
C PRO A 102 6.42 4.33 20.04
N ASN A 103 7.69 4.21 19.64
CA ASN A 103 8.58 3.08 19.95
C ASN A 103 7.99 1.71 19.59
N ARG A 104 7.37 1.60 18.43
CA ARG A 104 6.59 0.42 18.04
C ARG A 104 6.98 -0.03 16.63
N LYS A 105 6.98 -1.33 16.39
CA LYS A 105 7.17 -1.89 15.04
C LYS A 105 5.84 -1.99 14.31
N TYR A 106 5.92 -1.75 13.00
CA TYR A 106 4.79 -1.79 12.09
C TYR A 106 5.15 -2.56 10.82
N THR A 107 4.17 -3.29 10.31
CA THR A 107 4.16 -3.85 8.98
C THR A 107 3.15 -3.07 8.14
N ILE A 108 3.59 -2.53 7.01
CA ILE A 108 2.71 -1.90 6.02
C ILE A 108 2.57 -2.83 4.84
N VAL A 109 1.32 -3.13 4.49
CA VAL A 109 0.97 -3.97 3.35
C VAL A 109 0.14 -3.16 2.38
N HIS A 110 0.66 -2.97 1.18
CA HIS A 110 -0.07 -2.41 0.06
C HIS A 110 -0.57 -3.54 -0.84
N SER A 111 -1.87 -3.53 -1.14
CA SER A 111 -2.43 -4.29 -2.25
C SER A 111 -2.71 -3.33 -3.41
N GLY A 112 -2.11 -3.61 -4.56
CA GLY A 112 -2.29 -2.84 -5.80
C GLY A 112 -3.68 -3.02 -6.40
N MET A 113 -4.13 -2.04 -7.19
CA MET A 113 -5.36 -2.11 -7.98
C MET A 113 -5.41 -3.38 -8.83
N GLY A 114 -6.59 -4.02 -8.89
CA GLY A 114 -6.74 -5.35 -9.48
C GLY A 114 -6.29 -6.53 -8.61
N GLY A 115 -5.75 -6.29 -7.41
CA GLY A 115 -5.44 -7.34 -6.42
C GLY A 115 -4.29 -8.28 -6.82
N ARG A 116 -3.50 -7.88 -7.83
CA ARG A 116 -2.43 -8.70 -8.42
C ARG A 116 -1.08 -8.51 -7.73
N VAL A 117 -0.87 -7.40 -7.05
CA VAL A 117 0.39 -7.09 -6.38
C VAL A 117 0.14 -6.90 -4.89
N ARG A 118 1.02 -7.50 -4.08
CA ARG A 118 1.10 -7.28 -2.65
C ARG A 118 2.53 -6.89 -2.29
N ILE A 119 2.71 -5.68 -1.80
CA ILE A 119 4.00 -5.20 -1.28
C ILE A 119 3.90 -5.11 0.23
N GLN A 120 4.84 -5.72 0.93
CA GLN A 120 4.95 -5.65 2.38
C GLN A 120 6.31 -5.07 2.77
N GLU A 121 6.30 -4.06 3.62
CA GLU A 121 7.51 -3.43 4.13
C GLU A 121 7.39 -3.16 5.63
N TYR A 122 8.53 -3.05 6.29
CA TYR A 122 8.64 -3.02 7.74
C TYR A 122 9.17 -1.67 8.19
N PHE A 123 8.56 -1.17 9.25
CA PHE A 123 8.79 0.16 9.77
C PHE A 123 8.83 0.12 11.30
N TRP A 124 9.33 1.19 11.88
CA TRP A 124 9.22 1.44 13.31
C TRP A 124 8.90 2.91 13.54
N THR A 125 8.26 3.22 14.66
CA THR A 125 8.05 4.59 15.10
C THR A 125 9.11 4.98 16.12
N ASP A 126 9.65 6.19 15.96
CA ASP A 126 10.54 6.77 16.97
C ASP A 126 9.80 7.15 18.26
N SER A 127 10.53 7.71 19.23
CA SER A 127 9.98 8.10 20.53
C SER A 127 8.88 9.17 20.42
N THR A 128 8.76 9.84 19.28
CA THR A 128 7.73 10.86 19.01
C THR A 128 6.56 10.32 18.20
N GLY A 129 6.60 9.04 17.79
CA GLY A 129 5.55 8.42 16.97
C GLY A 129 5.76 8.60 15.47
N ASN A 130 6.88 9.17 15.03
CA ASN A 130 7.17 9.34 13.60
C ASN A 130 7.67 8.02 13.01
N LEU A 131 7.07 7.64 11.88
CA LEU A 131 7.40 6.42 11.17
C LEU A 131 8.75 6.53 10.46
N ARG A 132 9.51 5.44 10.51
CA ARG A 132 10.85 5.25 9.94
C ARG A 132 10.93 3.89 9.26
N VAL A 133 11.67 3.80 8.17
CA VAL A 133 11.97 2.50 7.54
C VAL A 133 12.77 1.65 8.52
N ASP A 134 12.43 0.35 8.66
CA ASP A 134 13.24 -0.60 9.41
C ASP A 134 14.37 -1.13 8.49
N PRO A 135 15.64 -0.71 8.69
CA PRO A 135 16.73 -1.12 7.81
C PRO A 135 17.13 -2.59 7.99
N THR A 136 16.64 -3.25 9.04
CA THR A 136 17.01 -4.63 9.37
C THR A 136 16.20 -5.67 8.60
N ARG A 137 15.08 -5.26 7.99
CA ARG A 137 14.17 -6.14 7.25
C ARG A 137 14.03 -5.68 5.81
N LYS A 138 14.04 -6.64 4.89
CA LYS A 138 13.86 -6.36 3.46
C LYS A 138 12.37 -6.31 3.10
N ARG A 139 12.02 -5.38 2.20
CA ARG A 139 10.71 -5.35 1.53
C ARG A 139 10.44 -6.70 0.86
N LYS A 140 9.21 -7.20 1.01
CA LYS A 140 8.70 -8.39 0.34
C LYS A 140 7.71 -7.96 -0.75
N VAL A 141 7.82 -8.54 -1.94
CA VAL A 141 6.91 -8.29 -3.06
C VAL A 141 6.37 -9.63 -3.53
N GLY A 142 5.04 -9.77 -3.54
CA GLY A 142 4.33 -10.93 -4.06
C GLY A 142 3.44 -10.54 -5.22
N TYR A 143 3.37 -11.40 -6.23
CA TYR A 143 2.49 -11.26 -7.38
C TYR A 143 1.48 -12.42 -7.36
N ARG A 144 0.20 -12.12 -7.53
CA ARG A 144 -0.86 -13.11 -7.72
C ARG A 144 -1.07 -13.27 -9.22
N GLU A 145 -0.67 -14.42 -9.76
CA GLU A 145 -1.07 -14.80 -11.12
C GLU A 145 -2.58 -15.01 -11.14
N VAL A 146 -3.27 -14.47 -12.15
CA VAL A 146 -4.74 -14.53 -12.27
C VAL A 146 -5.23 -15.93 -12.67
N VAL A 147 -4.38 -16.95 -12.59
CA VAL A 147 -4.76 -18.35 -12.78
C VAL A 147 -4.21 -19.12 -11.57
N GLY A 148 -5.13 -19.75 -10.83
CA GLY A 148 -4.94 -20.12 -9.43
C GLY A 148 -3.72 -20.98 -9.13
N THR A 149 -2.92 -20.52 -8.17
CA THR A 149 -2.33 -21.32 -7.09
C THR A 149 -1.83 -20.36 -6.02
N ASP A 150 -2.28 -20.56 -4.79
CA ASP A 150 -1.96 -19.73 -3.63
C ASP A 150 -0.67 -20.25 -2.96
N ASP A 151 0.48 -19.94 -3.56
CA ASP A 151 1.77 -20.23 -2.92
C ASP A 151 2.21 -19.06 -2.04
N TRP A 152 1.82 -19.13 -0.77
CA TRP A 152 2.37 -18.31 0.30
C TRP A 152 3.59 -19.02 0.89
N GLY A 153 4.78 -18.66 0.40
CA GLY A 153 6.04 -19.09 1.01
C GLY A 153 6.10 -18.70 2.49
N THR A 154 6.34 -19.71 3.33
CA THR A 154 6.50 -19.60 4.79
C THR A 154 7.85 -19.00 5.17
#